data_AF-A0ABD0TKM7-F1
#
_entry.id   AF-A0ABD0TKM7-F1
#
_cell.length_a   1.000
_cell.length_b   1.000
_cell.length_c   1.000
_cell.angle_alpha   90.00
_cell.angle_beta   90.00
_cell.angle_gamma   90.00
#
_symmetry.space_group_name_H-M   'P 1'
#
loop_
_entity.id
_entity.type
_entity.pdbx_description
1 polymer ?
#
loop_
_entity_poly.entity_id
_entity_poly.type
_entity_poly.pdbx_seq_one_letter_code
_entity_poly.pdbx_strand_id
1 'polypeptide(L)'
;MLRKVVVGSGLLALVPAVKAASPVQDAPSGPAKPPPMRPSDLPIYEAPHADYGEYVESTSKEHKTGYIKSALLTPVKAVREQVQTVWVQTDAIKNTVADNYHEVRDRSDWIVQYLREEENKEVRYGAVAMGGLTGFIFGLRGGIIRRLFYTGLGTTGMGLVCFPEQTKELMKSNGALAKQYINIAYNFLYGVKPGDPQLEVKFPELSFPKDFSEFVDLTVSMASSIKQAVMPPPSKEAPKPDEKKD
;
A
#
# COMPACT_ATOMS: atom_id res chain seq x y z
N MET A 1 7.52 -23.25 6.00
CA MET A 1 8.78 -22.62 5.52
C MET A 1 8.47 -21.19 5.09
N LEU A 2 8.78 -20.21 5.96
CA LEU A 2 8.49 -18.79 5.70
C LEU A 2 9.53 -18.17 4.77
N ARG A 3 9.02 -17.51 3.71
CA ARG A 3 9.77 -16.57 2.87
C ARG A 3 10.10 -15.32 3.68
N LYS A 4 11.36 -14.88 3.66
CA LYS A 4 11.76 -13.53 4.07
C LYS A 4 11.97 -12.68 2.82
N VAL A 5 11.12 -11.67 2.65
CA VAL A 5 11.33 -10.60 1.66
C VAL A 5 11.91 -9.42 2.45
N VAL A 6 13.16 -9.09 2.16
CA VAL A 6 13.82 -7.88 2.66
C VAL A 6 13.45 -6.75 1.70
N VAL A 7 12.60 -5.83 2.17
CA VAL A 7 12.39 -4.53 1.55
C VAL A 7 13.51 -3.63 2.06
N GLY A 8 14.61 -3.61 1.33
CA GLY A 8 15.73 -2.70 1.56
C GLY A 8 15.61 -1.49 0.64
N SER A 9 15.16 -0.37 1.22
CA SER A 9 15.26 0.96 0.62
C SER A 9 16.74 1.31 0.40
N GLY A 10 17.12 1.65 -0.83
CA GLY A 10 18.50 2.04 -1.13
C GLY A 10 18.92 1.88 -2.59
N LEU A 11 18.13 2.41 -3.54
CA LEU A 11 18.61 2.58 -4.92
C LEU A 11 19.51 3.82 -5.00
N LEU A 12 20.75 3.70 -4.54
CA LEU A 12 21.83 4.56 -5.02
C LEU A 12 22.13 4.15 -6.46
N ALA A 13 21.56 4.89 -7.41
CA ALA A 13 21.83 4.73 -8.83
C ALA A 13 23.31 5.05 -9.11
N LEU A 14 24.14 4.01 -9.13
CA LEU A 14 25.54 4.06 -9.52
C LEU A 14 25.59 4.21 -11.04
N VAL A 15 25.45 5.44 -11.54
CA VAL A 15 25.58 5.76 -12.97
C VAL A 15 27.07 5.90 -13.28
N PRO A 16 27.70 4.98 -14.03
CA PRO A 16 29.10 5.16 -14.42
C PRO A 16 29.19 6.33 -15.42
N ALA A 17 29.96 7.35 -15.04
CA ALA A 17 30.32 8.44 -15.93
C ALA A 17 31.37 7.93 -16.94
N VAL A 18 30.94 7.56 -18.14
CA VAL A 18 31.83 7.16 -19.23
C VAL A 18 32.26 8.40 -20.00
N LYS A 19 33.55 8.73 -19.95
CA LYS A 19 34.16 9.79 -20.78
C LYS A 19 34.29 9.26 -22.22
N ALA A 20 33.59 9.88 -23.15
CA ALA A 20 33.68 9.52 -24.57
C ALA A 20 35.08 9.88 -25.12
N ALA A 21 35.74 8.93 -25.77
CA ALA A 21 36.94 9.19 -26.57
C ALA A 21 36.55 10.03 -27.81
N SER A 22 37.40 10.97 -28.19
CA SER A 22 37.27 11.73 -29.44
C SER A 22 37.27 10.77 -30.64
N PRO A 23 36.39 10.98 -31.64
CA PRO A 23 36.31 10.07 -32.78
C PRO A 23 37.62 10.09 -33.57
N VAL A 24 38.19 8.91 -33.80
CA VAL A 24 39.19 8.68 -34.84
C VAL A 24 38.50 8.91 -36.17
N GLN A 25 39.01 9.86 -36.98
CA GLN A 25 38.52 10.14 -38.32
C GLN A 25 39.06 9.09 -39.29
N ASP A 26 38.48 7.90 -39.28
CA ASP A 26 38.60 6.98 -40.41
C ASP A 26 37.36 7.19 -41.29
N ALA A 27 37.43 8.14 -42.22
CA ALA A 27 36.36 8.36 -43.19
C ALA A 27 36.54 7.40 -44.37
N PRO A 28 35.65 6.41 -44.59
CA PRO A 28 35.49 5.83 -45.91
C PRO A 28 34.90 6.90 -46.83
N SER A 29 35.41 6.99 -48.06
CA SER A 29 34.96 7.95 -49.08
C SER A 29 33.50 7.70 -49.48
N GLY A 30 32.56 8.27 -48.74
CA GLY A 30 31.12 8.25 -49.04
C GLY A 30 30.66 9.41 -49.93
N PRO A 31 29.40 9.37 -50.42
CA PRO A 31 28.82 10.46 -51.18
C PRO A 31 28.81 11.77 -50.35
N ALA A 32 29.17 12.88 -50.98
CA ALA A 32 29.19 14.19 -50.32
C ALA A 32 27.76 14.61 -49.91
N LYS A 33 27.64 15.27 -48.76
CA LYS A 33 26.34 15.76 -48.27
C LYS A 33 25.74 16.73 -49.29
N PRO A 34 24.54 16.46 -49.84
CA PRO A 34 23.93 17.34 -50.82
C PRO A 34 23.54 18.69 -50.18
N PRO A 35 23.64 19.80 -50.94
CA PRO A 35 23.26 21.12 -50.46
C PRO A 35 21.75 21.19 -50.16
N PRO A 36 21.31 22.03 -49.21
CA PRO A 36 19.89 22.19 -48.92
C PRO A 36 19.16 22.80 -50.12
N MET A 37 18.09 22.15 -50.59
CA MET A 37 17.30 22.56 -51.75
C MET A 37 15.79 22.55 -51.46
N ARG A 38 15.01 23.28 -52.25
CA ARG A 38 13.54 23.29 -52.13
C ARG A 38 12.93 22.04 -52.77
N PRO A 39 11.73 21.59 -52.35
CA PRO A 39 11.06 20.44 -52.95
C PRO A 39 10.83 20.55 -54.47
N SER A 40 10.67 21.77 -54.99
CA SER A 40 10.51 22.06 -56.42
C SER A 40 11.78 21.85 -57.24
N ASP A 41 12.93 21.91 -56.59
CA ASP A 41 14.23 21.94 -57.26
C ASP A 41 14.85 20.52 -57.31
N LEU A 42 14.16 19.51 -56.76
CA LEU A 42 14.64 18.14 -56.69
C LEU A 42 14.89 17.58 -58.11
N PRO A 43 16.03 16.92 -58.35
CA PRO A 43 16.25 16.26 -59.63
C PRO A 43 15.23 15.12 -59.80
N ILE A 44 14.66 15.00 -60.99
CA ILE A 44 13.62 14.00 -61.28
C ILE A 44 14.22 12.59 -61.44
N TYR A 45 15.45 12.51 -61.91
CA TYR A 45 16.12 11.24 -62.25
C TYR A 45 17.27 10.88 -61.31
N GLU A 46 17.71 11.80 -60.45
CA GLU A 46 18.76 11.58 -59.46
C GLU A 46 18.21 11.92 -58.08
N ALA A 47 18.51 11.09 -57.07
CA ALA A 47 18.05 11.33 -55.70
C ALA A 47 19.24 11.48 -54.73
N PRO A 48 20.09 12.52 -54.87
CA PRO A 48 21.27 12.70 -54.01
C PRO A 48 20.95 12.71 -52.51
N HIS A 49 19.77 13.24 -52.15
CA HIS A 49 19.28 13.26 -50.76
C HIS A 49 18.84 11.88 -50.25
N ALA A 50 18.29 11.04 -51.13
CA ALA A 50 17.93 9.66 -50.78
C ALA A 50 19.20 8.81 -50.65
N ASP A 51 20.11 8.88 -51.62
CA ASP A 51 21.38 8.14 -51.61
C ASP A 51 22.26 8.51 -50.41
N TYR A 52 22.32 9.80 -50.07
CA TYR A 52 23.00 10.25 -48.86
C TYR A 52 22.28 9.79 -47.59
N GLY A 53 20.94 9.76 -47.59
CA GLY A 53 20.14 9.21 -46.50
C GLY A 53 20.43 7.73 -46.25
N GLU A 54 20.46 6.93 -47.31
CA GLU A 54 20.81 5.51 -47.27
C GLU A 54 22.26 5.29 -46.83
N TYR A 55 23.20 6.14 -47.27
CA TYR A 55 24.58 6.12 -46.80
C TYR A 55 24.69 6.42 -45.30
N VAL A 56 23.99 7.43 -44.79
CA VAL A 56 23.97 7.75 -43.36
C VAL A 56 23.32 6.63 -42.56
N GLU A 57 22.23 6.03 -43.07
CA GLU A 57 21.55 4.92 -42.41
C GLU A 57 22.43 3.66 -42.36
N SER A 58 23.11 3.33 -43.46
CA SER A 58 24.04 2.20 -43.52
C SER A 58 25.26 2.41 -42.62
N THR A 59 25.85 3.61 -42.61
CA THR A 59 26.96 3.95 -41.69
C THR A 59 26.51 3.88 -40.23
N SER A 60 25.29 4.32 -39.92
CA SER A 60 24.71 4.22 -38.58
C SER A 60 24.44 2.78 -38.14
N LYS A 61 24.11 1.87 -39.08
CA LYS A 61 23.94 0.44 -38.82
C LYS A 61 25.29 -0.28 -38.70
N GLU A 62 26.29 0.16 -39.45
CA GLU A 62 27.63 -0.40 -39.48
C GLU A 62 28.45 -0.03 -38.23
N HIS A 63 28.17 1.12 -37.61
CA HIS A 63 28.78 1.52 -36.34
C HIS A 63 28.42 0.51 -35.25
N LYS A 64 29.27 -0.52 -35.10
CA LYS A 64 29.13 -1.57 -34.09
C LYS A 64 28.84 -0.90 -32.77
N THR A 65 27.61 -1.06 -32.29
CA THR A 65 27.23 -0.54 -30.98
C THR A 65 28.25 -1.07 -29.98
N GLY A 66 28.96 -0.16 -29.30
CA GLY A 66 30.00 -0.58 -28.36
C GLY A 66 29.43 -1.61 -27.38
N TYR A 67 30.24 -2.58 -26.95
CA TYR A 67 29.80 -3.68 -26.07
C TYR A 67 28.96 -3.21 -24.87
N ILE A 68 29.31 -2.04 -24.32
CA ILE A 68 28.58 -1.39 -23.23
C ILE A 68 27.17 -0.93 -23.65
N LYS A 69 27.02 -0.36 -24.84
CA LYS A 69 25.71 0.06 -25.36
C LYS A 69 24.81 -1.14 -25.59
N SER A 70 25.28 -2.19 -26.26
CA SER A 70 24.45 -3.38 -26.51
C SER A 70 24.06 -4.11 -25.21
N ALA A 71 24.96 -4.19 -24.23
CA ALA A 71 24.66 -4.78 -22.92
C ALA A 71 23.62 -3.96 -22.12
N LEU A 72 23.64 -2.63 -22.20
CA LEU A 72 22.71 -1.75 -21.48
C LEU A 72 21.36 -1.54 -22.19
N LEU A 73 21.32 -1.67 -23.52
CA LEU A 73 20.09 -1.45 -24.28
C LEU A 73 18.99 -2.45 -23.92
N THR A 74 19.32 -3.72 -23.74
CA THR A 74 18.35 -4.78 -23.40
C THR A 74 17.62 -4.54 -22.07
N PRO A 75 18.31 -4.31 -20.92
CA PRO A 75 17.63 -4.06 -19.66
C PRO A 75 16.86 -2.74 -19.65
N VAL A 76 17.41 -1.67 -20.24
CA VAL A 76 16.72 -0.37 -20.30
C VAL A 76 15.46 -0.45 -21.16
N LYS A 77 15.52 -1.19 -22.27
CA LYS A 77 14.36 -1.46 -23.13
C LYS A 77 13.29 -2.25 -22.38
N ALA A 78 13.67 -3.33 -21.68
CA ALA A 78 12.73 -4.13 -20.90
C ALA A 78 12.02 -3.31 -19.82
N VAL A 79 12.75 -2.47 -19.07
CA VAL A 79 12.15 -1.59 -18.06
C VAL A 79 11.21 -0.57 -18.71
N ARG A 80 11.62 0.05 -19.83
CA ARG A 80 10.78 1.01 -20.55
C ARG A 80 9.48 0.36 -21.02
N GLU A 81 9.55 -0.83 -21.61
CA GLU A 81 8.38 -1.56 -22.10
C GLU A 81 7.43 -1.93 -20.96
N GLN A 82 7.95 -2.38 -19.81
CA GLN A 82 7.15 -2.66 -18.62
C GLN A 82 6.45 -1.41 -18.10
N VAL A 83 7.18 -0.30 -17.93
CA VAL A 83 6.60 0.96 -17.45
C VAL A 83 5.55 1.48 -18.43
N GLN A 84 5.83 1.44 -19.74
CA GLN A 84 4.87 1.88 -20.75
C GLN A 84 3.62 1.00 -20.77
N THR A 85 3.77 -0.31 -20.63
CA THR A 85 2.62 -1.24 -20.55
C THR A 85 1.75 -0.94 -19.33
N VAL A 86 2.38 -0.75 -18.16
CA VAL A 86 1.66 -0.39 -16.92
C VAL A 86 0.96 0.96 -17.06
N TRP A 87 1.62 1.95 -17.68
CA TRP A 87 1.05 3.28 -17.85
C TRP A 87 -0.19 3.25 -18.76
N VAL A 88 -0.10 2.60 -19.92
CA VAL A 88 -1.23 2.43 -20.84
C VAL A 88 -2.38 1.66 -20.19
N GLN A 89 -2.08 0.59 -19.44
CA GLN A 89 -3.11 -0.16 -18.69
C GLN A 89 -3.76 0.69 -17.61
N THR A 90 -2.98 1.53 -16.92
CA THR A 90 -3.50 2.42 -15.87
C THR A 90 -4.43 3.48 -16.45
N ASP A 91 -4.09 4.09 -17.59
CA ASP A 91 -4.95 5.06 -18.25
C ASP A 91 -6.25 4.42 -18.74
N ALA A 92 -6.19 3.21 -19.30
CA ALA A 92 -7.39 2.47 -19.71
C ALA A 92 -8.33 2.17 -18.52
N ILE A 93 -7.78 1.73 -17.39
CA ILE A 93 -8.55 1.46 -16.17
C ILE A 93 -9.12 2.76 -15.60
N LYS A 94 -8.32 3.82 -15.55
CA LYS A 94 -8.73 5.12 -15.02
C LYS A 94 -9.92 5.69 -15.80
N ASN A 95 -9.88 5.65 -17.13
CA ASN A 95 -10.97 6.14 -17.96
C ASN A 95 -12.24 5.30 -17.74
N THR A 96 -12.11 3.97 -17.71
CA THR A 96 -13.24 3.08 -17.43
C THR A 96 -13.86 3.35 -16.05
N VAL A 97 -13.04 3.58 -15.02
CA VAL A 97 -13.53 3.91 -13.67
C VAL A 97 -14.20 5.28 -13.66
N ALA A 98 -13.63 6.28 -14.33
CA ALA A 98 -14.21 7.61 -14.40
C ALA A 98 -15.58 7.60 -15.08
N ASP A 99 -15.71 6.84 -16.17
CA ASP A 99 -16.96 6.74 -16.93
C ASP A 99 -18.06 6.02 -16.13
N ASN A 100 -17.70 4.99 -15.36
CA ASN A 100 -18.66 4.20 -14.59
C ASN A 100 -18.86 4.72 -13.14
N TYR A 101 -18.11 5.74 -12.70
CA TYR A 101 -18.14 6.20 -11.32
C TYR A 101 -19.54 6.64 -10.88
N HIS A 102 -20.21 7.43 -11.71
CA HIS A 102 -21.56 7.92 -11.43
C HIS A 102 -22.57 6.77 -11.36
N GLU A 103 -22.51 5.85 -12.32
CA GLU A 103 -23.43 4.72 -12.37
C GLU A 103 -23.26 3.76 -11.18
N VAL A 104 -22.02 3.49 -10.78
CA VAL A 104 -21.71 2.67 -9.61
C VAL A 104 -22.19 3.36 -8.33
N ARG A 105 -21.99 4.68 -8.22
CA ARG A 105 -22.47 5.46 -7.09
C ARG A 105 -23.99 5.39 -6.98
N ASP A 106 -24.71 5.67 -8.06
CA ASP A 106 -26.17 5.69 -8.07
C ASP A 106 -26.75 4.30 -7.74
N ARG A 107 -26.16 3.23 -8.31
CA ARG A 107 -26.54 1.85 -7.96
C ARG A 107 -26.25 1.54 -6.50
N SER A 108 -25.11 1.98 -5.97
CA SER A 108 -24.76 1.73 -4.56
C SER A 108 -25.69 2.47 -3.60
N ASP A 109 -26.08 3.71 -3.91
CA ASP A 109 -27.00 4.50 -3.11
C ASP A 109 -28.39 3.85 -3.09
N TRP A 110 -28.87 3.35 -4.24
CA TRP A 110 -30.12 2.59 -4.32
C TRP A 110 -30.08 1.30 -3.49
N ILE A 111 -28.99 0.51 -3.58
CA ILE A 111 -28.83 -0.71 -2.77
C ILE A 111 -28.85 -0.40 -1.28
N VAL A 112 -28.14 0.66 -0.87
CA VAL A 112 -28.09 1.07 0.54
C VAL A 112 -29.47 1.52 1.03
N GLN A 113 -30.23 2.26 0.20
CA GLN A 113 -31.61 2.64 0.52
C GLN A 113 -32.51 1.40 0.65
N TYR A 114 -32.44 0.47 -0.31
CA TYR A 114 -33.22 -0.77 -0.29
C TYR A 114 -32.91 -1.65 0.93
N LEU A 115 -31.64 -1.77 1.32
CA LEU A 115 -31.23 -2.47 2.54
C LEU A 115 -31.66 -1.75 3.83
N ARG A 116 -32.02 -0.47 3.77
CA ARG A 116 -32.50 0.32 4.91
C ARG A 116 -34.02 0.43 4.97
N GLU A 117 -34.73 -0.12 3.99
CA GLU A 117 -36.20 -0.19 3.96
C GLU A 117 -36.74 -1.23 4.97
N GLU A 118 -37.62 -0.83 5.90
CA GLU A 118 -38.04 -1.64 7.07
C GLU A 118 -38.74 -2.95 6.73
N GLU A 119 -39.25 -3.07 5.51
CA GLU A 119 -39.98 -4.25 5.02
C GLU A 119 -39.04 -5.45 4.77
N ASN A 120 -37.77 -5.20 4.46
CA ASN A 120 -36.82 -6.24 4.02
C ASN A 120 -35.93 -6.80 5.14
N LYS A 121 -36.49 -7.07 6.33
CA LYS A 121 -35.70 -7.50 7.51
C LYS A 121 -34.86 -8.75 7.26
N GLU A 122 -35.40 -9.74 6.54
CA GLU A 122 -34.69 -10.98 6.23
C GLU A 122 -33.45 -10.73 5.35
N VAL A 123 -33.60 -9.88 4.33
CA VAL A 123 -32.51 -9.53 3.41
C VAL A 123 -31.37 -8.83 4.14
N ARG A 124 -31.69 -7.98 5.12
CA ARG A 124 -30.68 -7.29 5.95
C ARG A 124 -29.85 -8.27 6.79
N TYR A 125 -30.49 -9.23 7.44
CA TYR A 125 -29.76 -10.27 8.19
C TYR A 125 -28.91 -11.13 7.26
N GLY A 126 -29.42 -11.46 6.07
CA GLY A 126 -28.66 -12.13 5.03
C GLY A 126 -27.42 -11.34 4.60
N ALA A 127 -27.55 -10.03 4.39
CA ALA A 127 -26.44 -9.15 4.05
C ALA A 127 -25.38 -9.14 5.15
N VAL A 128 -25.77 -9.01 6.42
CA VAL A 128 -24.84 -9.04 7.57
C VAL A 128 -24.11 -10.38 7.66
N ALA A 129 -24.81 -11.50 7.48
CA ALA A 129 -24.21 -12.82 7.45
C ALA A 129 -23.19 -12.95 6.32
N MET A 130 -23.52 -12.45 5.11
CA MET A 130 -22.59 -12.41 3.98
C MET A 130 -21.37 -11.54 4.29
N GLY A 131 -21.54 -10.37 4.93
CA GLY A 131 -20.43 -9.54 5.39
C GLY A 131 -19.49 -10.30 6.34
N GLY A 132 -20.05 -11.08 7.27
CA GLY A 132 -19.28 -11.95 8.16
C GLY A 132 -18.53 -13.07 7.45
N LEU A 133 -19.18 -13.74 6.49
CA LEU A 133 -18.55 -14.78 5.67
C LEU A 133 -17.43 -14.21 4.80
N THR A 134 -17.64 -13.04 4.18
CA THR A 134 -16.60 -12.34 3.42
C THR A 134 -15.42 -12.00 4.32
N GLY A 135 -15.67 -11.46 5.52
CA GLY A 135 -14.64 -11.23 6.53
C GLY A 135 -13.90 -12.52 6.92
N PHE A 136 -14.63 -13.63 7.11
CA PHE A 136 -14.05 -14.92 7.42
C PHE A 136 -13.10 -15.41 6.31
N ILE A 137 -13.51 -15.28 5.05
CA ILE A 137 -12.72 -15.67 3.87
C ILE A 137 -11.41 -14.88 3.83
N PHE A 138 -11.45 -13.55 4.04
CA PHE A 138 -10.24 -12.74 4.14
C PHE A 138 -9.36 -13.12 5.34
N GLY A 139 -9.97 -13.61 6.42
CA GLY A 139 -9.28 -14.10 7.62
C GLY A 139 -8.67 -15.51 7.50
N LEU A 140 -9.02 -16.31 6.47
CA LEU A 140 -8.64 -17.73 6.36
C LEU A 140 -7.13 -17.97 6.40
N ARG A 141 -6.36 -17.04 5.84
CA ARG A 141 -4.89 -17.10 5.78
C ARG A 141 -4.21 -16.87 7.14
N GLY A 142 -4.96 -16.47 8.16
CA GLY A 142 -4.49 -16.33 9.54
C GLY A 142 -4.90 -17.47 10.47
N GLY A 143 -4.41 -17.39 11.71
CA GLY A 143 -4.89 -18.23 12.81
C GLY A 143 -6.30 -17.86 13.28
N ILE A 144 -6.79 -18.57 14.30
CA ILE A 144 -8.18 -18.47 14.80
C ILE A 144 -8.54 -17.02 15.20
N ILE A 145 -7.65 -16.31 15.90
CA ILE A 145 -7.87 -14.92 16.32
C ILE A 145 -8.07 -14.00 15.12
N ARG A 146 -7.25 -14.16 14.07
CA ARG A 146 -7.36 -13.34 12.86
C ARG A 146 -8.66 -13.64 12.12
N ARG A 147 -9.10 -14.90 12.09
CA ARG A 147 -10.40 -15.27 11.51
C ARG A 147 -11.55 -14.57 12.26
N LEU A 148 -11.57 -14.67 13.59
CA LEU A 148 -12.59 -14.02 14.42
C LEU A 148 -12.60 -12.50 14.25
N PHE A 149 -11.42 -11.88 14.20
CA PHE A 149 -11.30 -10.43 14.01
C PHE A 149 -11.83 -9.97 12.65
N TYR A 150 -11.44 -10.62 11.57
CA TYR A 150 -11.90 -10.24 10.23
C TYR A 150 -13.38 -10.56 10.00
N THR A 151 -13.88 -11.68 10.55
CA THR A 151 -15.32 -11.97 10.58
C THR A 151 -16.07 -10.90 11.35
N GLY A 152 -15.60 -10.52 12.53
CA GLY A 152 -16.21 -9.47 13.35
C GLY A 152 -16.20 -8.11 12.65
N LEU A 153 -15.12 -7.76 11.96
CA LEU A 153 -15.06 -6.54 11.14
C LEU A 153 -16.06 -6.58 9.98
N GLY A 154 -16.17 -7.72 9.30
CA GLY A 154 -17.11 -7.90 8.19
C GLY A 154 -18.58 -7.83 8.63
N THR A 155 -18.94 -8.54 9.71
CA THR A 155 -20.30 -8.48 10.27
C THR A 155 -20.62 -7.09 10.79
N THR A 156 -19.71 -6.47 11.54
CA THR A 156 -19.92 -5.12 12.10
C THR A 156 -20.00 -4.07 11.01
N GLY A 157 -19.12 -4.13 10.00
CA GLY A 157 -19.13 -3.21 8.87
C GLY A 157 -20.44 -3.28 8.10
N MET A 158 -20.91 -4.48 7.77
CA MET A 158 -22.20 -4.65 7.08
C MET A 158 -23.40 -4.35 7.99
N GLY A 159 -23.29 -4.63 9.28
CA GLY A 159 -24.26 -4.27 10.32
C GLY A 159 -24.46 -2.77 10.44
N LEU A 160 -23.39 -1.97 10.37
CA LEU A 160 -23.47 -0.51 10.36
C LEU A 160 -24.22 0.03 9.12
N VAL A 161 -24.09 -0.63 7.97
CA VAL A 161 -24.78 -0.24 6.74
C VAL A 161 -26.28 -0.56 6.83
N CYS A 162 -26.62 -1.78 7.26
CA CYS A 162 -27.99 -2.31 7.28
C CYS A 162 -28.81 -1.91 8.53
N PHE A 163 -28.15 -1.74 9.68
CA PHE A 163 -28.74 -1.45 10.99
C PHE A 163 -27.89 -0.41 11.75
N PRO A 164 -27.84 0.86 11.28
CA PRO A 164 -26.97 1.87 11.86
C PRO A 164 -27.27 2.16 13.34
N GLU A 165 -28.54 2.28 13.72
CA GLU A 165 -28.92 2.63 15.11
C GLU A 165 -28.67 1.48 16.08
N GLN A 166 -29.11 0.27 15.74
CA GLN A 166 -28.89 -0.93 16.56
C GLN A 166 -27.38 -1.19 16.74
N THR A 167 -26.59 -1.05 15.68
CA THR A 167 -25.15 -1.32 15.75
C THR A 167 -24.41 -0.27 16.59
N LYS A 168 -24.82 1.02 16.52
CA LYS A 168 -24.26 2.07 17.39
C LYS A 168 -24.57 1.83 18.86
N GLU A 169 -25.80 1.43 19.18
CA GLU A 169 -26.20 1.10 20.55
C GLU A 169 -25.43 -0.10 21.09
N LEU A 170 -25.36 -1.17 20.30
CA LEU A 170 -24.59 -2.37 20.64
C LEU A 170 -23.11 -2.05 20.85
N MET A 171 -22.50 -1.18 20.05
CA MET A 171 -21.10 -0.82 20.26
C MET A 171 -20.87 0.02 21.51
N LYS A 172 -21.77 0.94 21.85
CA LYS A 172 -21.68 1.72 23.09
C LYS A 172 -21.79 0.82 24.32
N SER A 173 -22.78 -0.08 24.35
CA SER A 173 -23.00 -0.98 25.48
C SER A 173 -21.90 -2.06 25.58
N ASN A 174 -21.53 -2.67 24.46
CA ASN A 174 -20.50 -3.70 24.42
C ASN A 174 -19.10 -3.14 24.70
N GLY A 175 -18.82 -1.87 24.39
CA GLY A 175 -17.55 -1.23 24.71
C GLY A 175 -17.29 -1.18 26.22
N ALA A 176 -18.31 -0.83 27.01
CA ALA A 176 -18.19 -0.81 28.47
C ALA A 176 -17.99 -2.21 29.06
N LEU A 177 -18.74 -3.20 28.57
CA LEU A 177 -18.59 -4.60 28.98
C LEU A 177 -17.23 -5.17 28.58
N ALA A 178 -16.78 -4.90 27.36
CA ALA A 178 -15.47 -5.36 26.87
C ALA A 178 -14.33 -4.82 27.76
N LYS A 179 -14.37 -3.55 28.16
CA LYS A 179 -13.40 -2.98 29.10
C LYS A 179 -13.38 -3.74 30.42
N GLN A 180 -14.56 -4.06 30.98
CA GLN A 180 -14.66 -4.83 32.22
C GLN A 180 -14.07 -6.23 32.07
N TYR A 181 -14.43 -6.97 31.02
CA TYR A 181 -13.90 -8.32 30.78
C TYR A 181 -12.39 -8.33 30.55
N ILE A 182 -11.87 -7.33 29.83
CA ILE A 182 -10.42 -7.22 29.61
C ILE A 182 -9.70 -6.93 30.94
N ASN A 183 -10.23 -6.03 31.77
CA ASN A 183 -9.66 -5.77 33.10
C ASN A 183 -9.70 -7.00 34.00
N ILE A 184 -10.80 -7.76 34.01
CA ILE A 184 -10.92 -9.01 34.77
C ILE A 184 -9.90 -10.04 34.26
N ALA A 185 -9.82 -10.25 32.95
CA ALA A 185 -8.88 -11.19 32.35
C ALA A 185 -7.42 -10.79 32.62
N TYR A 186 -7.12 -9.49 32.59
CA TYR A 186 -5.79 -8.96 32.90
C TYR A 186 -5.42 -9.20 34.36
N ASN A 187 -6.31 -8.87 35.30
CA ASN A 187 -6.12 -9.13 36.73
C ASN A 187 -5.97 -10.63 37.02
N PHE A 188 -6.68 -11.50 36.29
CA PHE A 188 -6.53 -12.95 36.41
C PHE A 188 -5.19 -13.45 35.87
N LEU A 189 -4.73 -12.95 34.71
CA LEU A 189 -3.44 -13.32 34.12
C LEU A 189 -2.26 -12.94 35.02
N TYR A 190 -2.37 -11.80 35.73
CA TYR A 190 -1.37 -11.33 36.68
C TYR A 190 -1.49 -11.95 38.08
N GLY A 191 -2.51 -12.78 38.34
CA GLY A 191 -2.65 -13.51 39.60
C GLY A 191 -2.94 -12.63 40.82
N VAL A 192 -3.64 -11.50 40.61
CA VAL A 192 -4.01 -10.56 41.69
C VAL A 192 -4.97 -11.25 42.66
N LYS A 193 -4.61 -11.30 43.95
CA LYS A 193 -5.46 -11.90 45.00
C LYS A 193 -6.54 -10.92 45.43
N PRO A 194 -7.72 -11.38 45.89
CA PRO A 194 -8.77 -10.50 46.39
C PRO A 194 -8.25 -9.72 47.62
N GLY A 195 -7.84 -8.47 47.42
CA GLY A 195 -7.26 -7.60 48.45
C GLY A 195 -6.19 -6.60 47.96
N ASP A 196 -5.56 -6.85 46.82
CA ASP A 196 -4.57 -5.94 46.21
C ASP A 196 -5.27 -4.85 45.34
N PRO A 197 -4.67 -3.65 45.18
CA PRO A 197 -5.25 -2.59 44.36
C PRO A 197 -5.43 -3.07 42.91
N GLN A 198 -6.66 -3.00 42.40
CA GLN A 198 -6.99 -3.44 41.05
C GLN A 198 -6.16 -2.64 40.03
N LEU A 199 -5.47 -3.32 39.14
CA LEU A 199 -4.75 -2.68 38.03
C LEU A 199 -5.78 -2.24 37.00
N GLU A 200 -6.28 -1.02 37.14
CA GLU A 200 -7.19 -0.42 36.16
C GLU A 200 -6.42 -0.03 34.89
N VAL A 201 -6.55 -0.85 33.85
CA VAL A 201 -6.06 -0.46 32.53
C VAL A 201 -7.03 0.59 31.98
N LYS A 202 -6.57 1.85 31.95
CA LYS A 202 -7.29 2.95 31.29
C LYS A 202 -7.21 2.75 29.78
N PHE A 203 -8.08 1.90 29.24
CA PHE A 203 -8.25 1.83 27.80
C PHE A 203 -8.85 3.14 27.29
N PRO A 204 -8.21 3.82 26.32
CA PRO A 204 -8.82 4.96 25.66
C PRO A 204 -10.19 4.55 25.12
N GLU A 205 -11.15 5.47 25.13
CA GLU A 205 -12.47 5.18 24.61
C GLU A 205 -12.35 4.74 23.15
N LEU A 206 -12.88 3.55 22.84
CA LEU A 206 -12.97 3.00 21.49
C LEU A 206 -14.02 3.80 20.69
N SER A 207 -13.82 5.11 20.57
CA SER A 207 -14.45 5.88 19.51
C SER A 207 -13.80 5.45 18.20
N PHE A 208 -14.62 5.13 17.21
CA PHE A 208 -14.14 4.88 15.86
C PHE A 208 -13.18 6.01 15.44
N PRO A 209 -11.91 5.71 15.11
CA PRO A 209 -11.04 6.72 14.56
C PRO A 209 -11.66 7.19 13.26
N LYS A 210 -11.94 8.49 13.17
CA LYS A 210 -12.50 9.07 11.95
C LYS A 210 -11.43 9.12 10.86
N ASP A 211 -10.15 9.11 11.27
CA ASP A 211 -8.99 9.20 10.39
C ASP A 211 -7.94 8.10 10.66
N PHE A 212 -7.19 7.75 9.62
CA PHE A 212 -6.08 6.79 9.72
C PHE A 212 -4.97 7.25 10.67
N SER A 213 -4.77 8.56 10.83
CA SER A 213 -3.85 9.14 11.81
C SER A 213 -4.29 8.84 13.24
N GLU A 214 -5.58 9.01 13.54
CA GLU A 214 -6.13 8.66 14.86
C GLU A 214 -6.01 7.16 15.14
N PHE A 215 -6.13 6.31 14.12
CA PHE A 215 -5.89 4.87 14.28
C PHE A 215 -4.42 4.56 14.60
N VAL A 216 -3.48 5.24 13.94
CA VAL A 216 -2.05 5.09 14.23
C VAL A 216 -1.74 5.61 15.62
N ASP A 217 -2.26 6.76 16.03
CA ASP A 217 -2.06 7.33 17.36
C ASP A 217 -2.70 6.47 18.46
N LEU A 218 -3.89 5.91 18.22
CA LEU A 218 -4.51 4.91 19.09
C LEU A 218 -3.65 3.65 19.20
N THR A 219 -3.05 3.20 18.09
CA THR A 219 -2.16 2.03 18.08
C THR A 219 -0.86 2.31 18.83
N VAL A 220 -0.27 3.49 18.64
CA VAL A 220 0.95 3.94 19.30
C VAL A 220 0.71 4.13 20.80
N SER A 221 -0.41 4.72 21.19
CA SER A 221 -0.77 4.92 22.60
C SER A 221 -1.13 3.60 23.31
N MET A 222 -1.77 2.65 22.63
CA MET A 222 -1.92 1.28 23.15
C MET A 222 -0.56 0.59 23.29
N ALA A 223 0.32 0.70 22.29
CA ALA A 223 1.64 0.10 22.35
C ALA A 223 2.51 0.70 23.47
N SER A 224 2.43 2.02 23.69
CA SER A 224 3.14 2.69 24.79
C SER A 224 2.56 2.29 26.15
N SER A 225 1.24 2.17 26.26
CA SER A 225 0.58 1.74 27.50
C SER A 225 0.91 0.28 27.84
N ILE A 226 0.95 -0.61 26.84
CA ILE A 226 1.40 -2.00 27.01
C ILE A 226 2.88 -2.03 27.40
N LYS A 227 3.74 -1.23 26.74
CA LYS A 227 5.16 -1.14 27.10
C LYS A 227 5.36 -0.66 28.55
N GLN A 228 4.58 0.33 28.97
CA GLN A 228 4.65 0.89 30.32
C GLN A 228 4.08 -0.06 31.39
N ALA A 229 3.12 -0.92 31.03
CA ALA A 229 2.60 -1.97 31.91
C ALA A 229 3.50 -3.23 31.97
N VAL A 230 4.27 -3.52 30.91
CA VAL A 230 5.18 -4.67 30.83
C VAL A 230 6.54 -4.38 31.47
N MET A 231 6.97 -3.13 31.55
CA MET A 231 8.16 -2.77 32.33
C MET A 231 7.78 -2.59 33.80
N PRO A 232 8.43 -3.29 34.76
CA PRO A 232 8.16 -3.06 36.17
C PRO A 232 8.42 -1.58 36.50
N PRO A 233 7.67 -0.98 37.44
CA PRO A 233 7.99 0.36 37.90
C PRO A 233 9.44 0.37 38.39
N PRO A 234 10.22 1.44 38.13
CA PRO A 234 11.54 1.57 38.71
C PRO A 234 11.39 1.35 40.21
N SER A 235 12.03 0.30 40.71
CA SER A 235 12.07 -0.04 42.11
C SER A 235 12.40 1.23 42.88
N LYS A 236 11.49 1.66 43.76
CA LYS A 236 11.81 2.65 44.79
C LYS A 236 13.10 2.18 45.45
N GLU A 237 14.16 2.97 45.28
CA GLU A 237 15.40 2.78 46.01
C GLU A 237 15.05 2.69 47.50
N ALA A 238 15.35 1.54 48.10
CA ALA A 238 15.21 1.35 49.53
C ALA A 238 16.13 2.35 50.25
N PRO A 239 15.67 3.02 51.31
CA PRO A 239 16.48 3.97 52.06
C PRO A 239 17.64 3.22 52.73
N LYS A 240 18.86 3.76 52.59
CA LYS A 240 20.05 3.30 53.32
C LYS A 240 19.78 3.39 54.83
N PRO A 241 20.12 2.36 55.63
CA PRO A 241 20.10 2.50 57.07
C PRO A 241 21.33 3.31 57.51
N ASP A 242 21.08 4.42 58.18
CA ASP A 242 22.04 5.10 59.05
C ASP A 242 22.26 4.28 60.34
N GLU A 243 23.37 4.61 61.02
CA GLU A 243 23.85 4.17 62.36
C GLU A 243 24.81 2.97 62.36
N LYS A 244 25.96 3.00 63.05
CA LYS A 244 26.41 3.87 64.16
C LYS A 244 27.95 3.82 64.25
N LYS A 245 28.54 4.96 64.63
CA LYS A 245 29.86 5.02 65.27
C LYS A 245 29.75 4.39 66.66
N ASP A 246 30.66 3.48 66.97
CA ASP A 246 31.42 3.40 68.23
C ASP A 246 32.70 2.60 67.95
#